data_AF-A0A1E8GQA0-F1
#
_entry.id   AF-A0A1E8GQA0-F1
#
_cell.length_a   1.000
_cell.length_b   1.000
_cell.length_c   1.000
_cell.angle_alpha   90.00
_cell.angle_beta   90.00
_cell.angle_gamma   90.00
#
_symmetry.space_group_name_H-M   'P 1'
#
loop_
_entity.id
_entity.type
_entity.pdbx_description
1 polymer ?
#
loop_
_entity_poly.entity_id
_entity_poly.type
_entity_poly.pdbx_seq_one_letter_code
_entity_poly.pdbx_strand_id
1 'polypeptide(L)'
;MINKIEIEKNLPEINIKFDEKLSNYTFTKVGGSADVLAFPKNEDELQKIVKFANQIDEPFLVLGNASNLIIRDGGVRGFVILLEEMNSIEVDGYSIEASAGAILKDVTYIALENSLTGFEFACGIPGSIGGAVYMNAGAYGGEIANILSSCKVMTHAGEILTIEAEDMKFGYRHTVLQDQDYICLSAKFDLSAGDYKEIKSEMERLTHLRELKQPLEYPSCGSVFKRPEGHFAGKLIQDAGVQGHRIGGVEVSNKHAGFMVNVDNGTASDYVNLIAYVQEKVFELSGIHLETEVKILGDDIKL
;
A
#
# COMPACT_ATOMS: atom_id res chain seq x y z
N MET A 1 7.02 6.81 -27.55
CA MET A 1 6.38 5.48 -27.59
C MET A 1 7.44 4.50 -27.17
N ILE A 2 7.20 3.77 -26.09
CA ILE A 2 8.16 2.85 -25.51
C ILE A 2 8.54 1.76 -26.51
N ASN A 3 9.84 1.55 -26.70
CA ASN A 3 10.38 0.56 -27.62
C ASN A 3 10.49 -0.80 -26.93
N LYS A 4 9.51 -1.67 -27.16
CA LYS A 4 9.43 -3.00 -26.52
C LYS A 4 10.68 -3.85 -26.76
N ILE A 5 11.22 -3.83 -27.99
CA ILE A 5 12.43 -4.59 -28.36
C ILE A 5 13.65 -4.09 -27.59
N GLU A 6 13.74 -2.78 -27.37
CA GLU A 6 14.84 -2.18 -26.62
C GLU A 6 14.77 -2.55 -25.13
N ILE A 7 13.57 -2.59 -24.54
CA ILE A 7 13.35 -3.07 -23.18
C ILE A 7 13.78 -4.53 -23.04
N GLU A 8 13.25 -5.41 -23.88
CA GLU A 8 13.54 -6.85 -23.82
C GLU A 8 15.05 -7.14 -23.99
N LYS A 9 15.73 -6.34 -24.80
CA LYS A 9 17.18 -6.47 -24.99
C LYS A 9 18.00 -6.01 -23.78
N ASN A 10 17.58 -4.95 -23.09
CA ASN A 10 18.32 -4.39 -21.95
C ASN A 10 17.94 -5.05 -20.60
N LEU A 11 16.74 -5.63 -20.50
CA LEU A 11 16.20 -6.29 -19.30
C LEU A 11 15.77 -7.76 -19.59
N PRO A 12 16.63 -8.60 -20.20
CA PRO A 12 16.21 -9.90 -20.77
C PRO A 12 15.80 -10.95 -19.72
N GLU A 13 16.21 -10.79 -18.47
CA GLU A 13 15.93 -11.75 -17.37
C GLU A 13 14.78 -11.30 -16.47
N ILE A 14 14.26 -10.09 -16.69
CA ILE A 14 13.21 -9.50 -15.86
C ILE A 14 11.86 -9.89 -16.45
N ASN A 15 10.94 -10.33 -15.59
CA ASN A 15 9.57 -10.60 -15.97
C ASN A 15 8.88 -9.27 -16.30
N ILE A 16 8.57 -9.04 -17.58
CA ILE A 16 7.97 -7.81 -18.10
C ILE A 16 6.72 -8.15 -18.91
N LYS A 17 5.66 -7.39 -18.68
CA LYS A 17 4.41 -7.40 -19.46
C LYS A 17 4.17 -6.02 -20.05
N PHE A 18 3.55 -5.96 -21.23
CA PHE A 18 3.23 -4.71 -21.90
C PHE A 18 1.72 -4.51 -22.01
N ASP A 19 1.28 -3.25 -21.89
CA ASP A 19 -0.13 -2.86 -22.01
C ASP A 19 -1.07 -3.60 -21.02
N GLU A 20 -0.52 -4.01 -19.87
CA GLU A 20 -1.16 -4.91 -18.92
C GLU A 20 -2.10 -4.16 -17.96
N LYS A 21 -3.33 -4.67 -17.80
CA LYS A 21 -4.35 -4.04 -16.94
C LYS A 21 -4.00 -4.14 -15.46
N LEU A 22 -3.88 -2.98 -14.81
CA LEU A 22 -3.52 -2.91 -13.39
C LEU A 22 -4.67 -3.36 -12.46
N SER A 23 -5.92 -3.39 -12.94
CA SER A 23 -7.05 -3.99 -12.21
C SER A 23 -6.84 -5.46 -11.81
N ASN A 24 -5.95 -6.18 -12.50
CA ASN A 24 -5.60 -7.56 -12.14
C ASN A 24 -4.78 -7.63 -10.84
N TYR A 25 -4.04 -6.57 -10.51
CA TYR A 25 -3.03 -6.52 -9.44
C TYR A 25 -3.46 -5.64 -8.26
N THR A 26 -4.29 -4.62 -8.49
CA THR A 26 -4.79 -3.75 -7.41
C THR A 26 -5.78 -4.48 -6.51
N PHE A 27 -5.76 -4.15 -5.21
CA PHE A 27 -6.67 -4.75 -4.22
C PHE A 27 -8.12 -4.26 -4.38
N THR A 28 -8.29 -3.08 -4.99
CA THR A 28 -9.58 -2.50 -5.38
C THR A 28 -10.17 -3.14 -6.64
N LYS A 29 -9.38 -3.93 -7.38
CA LYS A 29 -9.73 -4.52 -8.68
C LYS A 29 -10.11 -3.50 -9.76
N VAL A 30 -9.52 -2.29 -9.68
CA VAL A 30 -9.69 -1.23 -10.69
C VAL A 30 -8.34 -0.72 -11.19
N GLY A 31 -8.31 -0.13 -12.37
CA GLY A 31 -7.10 0.45 -12.96
C GLY A 31 -6.90 0.09 -14.42
N GLY A 32 -6.56 1.11 -15.21
CA GLY A 32 -6.19 0.97 -16.62
C GLY A 32 -4.87 0.24 -16.83
N SER A 33 -4.36 0.25 -18.07
CA SER A 33 -3.14 -0.45 -18.43
C SER A 33 -1.86 0.30 -18.03
N ALA A 34 -0.85 -0.42 -17.56
CA ALA A 34 0.53 0.04 -17.54
C ALA A 34 1.15 -0.13 -18.94
N ASP A 35 1.94 0.84 -19.41
CA ASP A 35 2.70 0.65 -20.65
C ASP A 35 3.70 -0.50 -20.51
N VAL A 36 4.41 -0.54 -19.37
CA VAL A 36 5.33 -1.62 -19.00
C VAL A 36 5.05 -1.99 -17.55
N LEU A 37 4.81 -3.28 -17.28
CA LEU A 37 4.68 -3.83 -15.95
C LEU A 37 5.84 -4.80 -15.70
N ALA A 38 6.68 -4.51 -14.70
CA ALA A 38 7.88 -5.29 -14.39
C ALA A 38 7.81 -5.90 -12.98
N PHE A 39 8.38 -7.10 -12.83
CA PHE A 39 8.44 -7.86 -11.58
C PHE A 39 9.89 -8.23 -11.27
N PRO A 40 10.66 -7.34 -10.61
CA PRO A 40 12.01 -7.69 -10.17
C PRO A 40 11.95 -8.71 -9.03
N LYS A 41 12.93 -9.62 -8.99
CA LYS A 41 13.05 -10.65 -7.94
C LYS A 41 13.98 -10.25 -6.80
N ASN A 42 14.79 -9.22 -7.02
CA ASN A 42 15.82 -8.78 -6.09
C ASN A 42 16.19 -7.30 -6.34
N GLU A 43 17.01 -6.78 -5.43
CA GLU A 43 17.54 -5.41 -5.43
C GLU A 43 18.28 -5.08 -6.74
N ASP A 44 19.08 -6.01 -7.26
CA ASP A 44 19.87 -5.80 -8.49
C ASP A 44 18.99 -5.64 -9.72
N GLU A 45 17.95 -6.48 -9.87
CA GLU A 45 16.98 -6.37 -10.96
C GLU A 45 16.21 -5.06 -10.88
N LEU A 46 15.73 -4.67 -9.69
CA LEU A 46 15.06 -3.38 -9.50
C LEU A 46 15.97 -2.22 -9.89
N GLN A 47 17.24 -2.24 -9.45
CA GLN A 47 18.20 -1.19 -9.78
C GLN A 47 18.46 -1.10 -11.29
N LYS A 48 18.53 -2.25 -11.99
CA LYS A 48 18.65 -2.28 -13.45
C LYS A 48 17.45 -1.63 -14.12
N ILE A 49 16.22 -1.91 -13.68
CA ILE A 49 15.00 -1.27 -14.23
C ILE A 49 15.05 0.24 -14.01
N VAL A 50 15.32 0.69 -12.78
CA VAL A 50 15.37 2.11 -12.43
C VAL A 50 16.42 2.86 -13.26
N LYS A 51 17.64 2.33 -13.33
CA LYS A 51 18.72 2.94 -14.13
C LYS A 51 18.38 2.98 -15.61
N PHE A 52 17.78 1.91 -16.14
CA PHE A 52 17.38 1.86 -17.54
C PHE A 52 16.26 2.85 -17.87
N ALA A 53 15.21 2.91 -17.04
CA ALA A 53 14.11 3.86 -17.19
C ALA A 53 14.62 5.31 -17.20
N ASN A 54 15.51 5.66 -16.25
CA ASN A 54 16.17 6.97 -16.21
C ASN A 54 17.03 7.23 -17.46
N GLN A 55 17.75 6.22 -17.97
CA GLN A 55 18.60 6.36 -19.15
C GLN A 55 17.80 6.71 -20.40
N ILE A 56 16.58 6.18 -20.53
CA ILE A 56 15.70 6.45 -21.67
C ILE A 56 14.68 7.57 -21.40
N ASP A 57 14.78 8.26 -20.27
CA ASP A 57 13.89 9.35 -19.85
C ASP A 57 12.40 8.94 -19.78
N GLU A 58 12.13 7.70 -19.34
CA GLU A 58 10.77 7.20 -19.12
C GLU A 58 10.44 7.20 -17.62
N PRO A 59 9.27 7.71 -17.20
CA PRO A 59 8.88 7.72 -15.80
C PRO A 59 8.65 6.30 -15.30
N PHE A 60 8.78 6.10 -13.99
CA PHE A 60 8.43 4.85 -13.36
C PHE A 60 7.70 5.05 -12.03
N LEU A 61 6.94 4.03 -11.65
CA LEU A 61 6.18 3.94 -10.42
C LEU A 61 6.48 2.60 -9.76
N VAL A 62 7.08 2.63 -8.57
CA VAL A 62 7.33 1.42 -7.78
C VAL A 62 6.21 1.20 -6.78
N LEU A 63 5.62 0.02 -6.79
CA LEU A 63 4.54 -0.35 -5.89
C LEU A 63 4.89 -1.66 -5.16
N GLY A 64 4.46 -1.75 -3.91
CA GLY A 64 4.34 -3.03 -3.22
C GLY A 64 3.16 -3.84 -3.78
N ASN A 65 2.30 -4.34 -2.90
CA ASN A 65 1.15 -5.19 -3.30
C ASN A 65 -0.12 -4.39 -3.64
N ALA A 66 0.04 -3.12 -4.02
CA ALA A 66 -1.04 -2.23 -4.50
C ALA A 66 -2.35 -2.21 -3.67
N SER A 67 -2.24 -2.26 -2.33
CA SER A 67 -3.40 -2.34 -1.41
C SER A 67 -4.02 -1.01 -1.03
N ASN A 68 -3.30 0.11 -1.17
CA ASN A 68 -3.74 1.46 -0.79
C ASN A 68 -3.81 2.43 -1.99
N LEU A 69 -4.26 1.92 -3.15
CA LEU A 69 -4.23 2.66 -4.42
C LEU A 69 -5.57 2.60 -5.15
N ILE A 70 -5.89 3.70 -5.84
CA ILE A 70 -6.86 3.76 -6.93
C ILE A 70 -6.10 4.21 -8.17
N ILE A 71 -5.96 3.32 -9.14
CA ILE A 71 -5.30 3.64 -10.41
C ILE A 71 -6.41 4.03 -11.39
N ARG A 72 -6.29 5.18 -12.03
CA ARG A 72 -7.28 5.70 -12.97
C ARG A 72 -7.44 4.80 -14.19
N ASP A 73 -8.60 4.91 -14.85
CA ASP A 73 -8.98 4.06 -15.97
C ASP A 73 -8.12 4.28 -17.23
N GLY A 74 -7.48 5.46 -17.36
CA GLY A 74 -6.50 5.74 -18.42
C GLY A 74 -5.15 5.03 -18.23
N GLY A 75 -4.92 4.42 -17.06
CA GLY A 75 -3.72 3.64 -16.77
C GLY A 75 -2.51 4.48 -16.38
N VAL A 76 -1.32 3.90 -16.50
CA VAL A 76 -0.05 4.51 -16.08
C VAL A 76 0.94 4.50 -17.24
N ARG A 77 1.59 5.65 -17.49
CA ARG A 77 2.64 5.79 -18.50
C ARG A 77 3.99 5.35 -17.94
N GLY A 78 4.86 4.85 -18.82
CA GLY A 78 6.19 4.40 -18.40
C GLY A 78 6.15 3.04 -17.69
N PHE A 79 7.03 2.85 -16.71
CA PHE A 79 7.17 1.59 -15.99
C PHE A 79 6.32 1.59 -14.71
N VAL A 80 5.53 0.54 -14.52
CA VAL A 80 5.02 0.14 -13.21
C VAL A 80 5.83 -1.06 -12.75
N ILE A 81 6.39 -0.98 -11.56
CA ILE A 81 7.30 -2.00 -11.02
C ILE A 81 6.66 -2.57 -9.76
N LEU A 82 6.20 -3.82 -9.81
CA LEU A 82 5.58 -4.51 -8.68
C LEU A 82 6.63 -5.33 -7.95
N LEU A 83 6.83 -5.02 -6.67
CA LEU A 83 7.86 -5.67 -5.85
C LEU A 83 7.44 -7.04 -5.32
N GLU A 84 6.29 -7.60 -5.71
CA GLU A 84 5.73 -8.83 -5.11
C GLU A 84 6.65 -10.07 -5.18
N GLU A 85 7.57 -10.11 -6.15
CA GLU A 85 8.57 -11.18 -6.26
C GLU A 85 9.81 -10.95 -5.34
N MET A 86 10.01 -9.73 -4.81
CA MET A 86 11.02 -9.41 -3.79
C MET A 86 10.46 -9.69 -2.38
N ASN A 87 10.37 -10.96 -2.01
CA ASN A 87 9.61 -11.40 -0.83
C ASN A 87 10.40 -12.24 0.19
N SER A 88 11.73 -12.12 0.22
CA SER A 88 12.55 -12.78 1.25
C SER A 88 12.22 -12.29 2.66
N ILE A 89 12.29 -13.20 3.63
CA ILE A 89 12.10 -12.93 5.06
C ILE A 89 13.13 -13.77 5.81
N GLU A 90 13.94 -13.11 6.63
CA GLU A 90 15.01 -13.73 7.42
C GLU A 90 14.82 -13.39 8.91
N VAL A 91 15.10 -14.36 9.78
CA VAL A 91 14.99 -14.21 11.23
C VAL A 91 16.37 -14.47 11.84
N ASP A 92 16.86 -13.53 12.63
CA ASP A 92 18.12 -13.65 13.37
C ASP A 92 17.90 -13.20 14.82
N GLY A 93 17.76 -14.19 15.72
CA GLY A 93 17.46 -13.95 17.13
C GLY A 93 16.11 -13.22 17.31
N TYR A 94 16.17 -11.97 17.76
CA TYR A 94 15.00 -11.10 17.97
C TYR A 94 14.76 -10.11 16.83
N SER A 95 15.51 -10.23 15.74
CA SER A 95 15.38 -9.37 14.56
C SER A 95 14.71 -10.14 13.42
N ILE A 96 13.85 -9.44 12.68
CA ILE A 96 13.33 -9.91 11.38
C ILE A 96 13.74 -8.89 10.32
N GLU A 97 14.37 -9.36 9.24
CA GLU A 97 14.55 -8.56 8.03
C GLU A 97 13.65 -9.10 6.92
N ALA A 98 12.90 -8.21 6.26
CA ALA A 98 11.99 -8.59 5.19
C ALA A 98 12.15 -7.67 3.98
N SER A 99 12.13 -8.26 2.78
CA SER A 99 12.13 -7.52 1.52
C SER A 99 10.82 -6.73 1.34
N ALA A 100 10.88 -5.63 0.61
CA ALA A 100 9.78 -4.68 0.46
C ALA A 100 8.51 -5.26 -0.17
N GLY A 101 8.61 -6.35 -0.93
CA GLY A 101 7.49 -7.10 -1.50
C GLY A 101 6.85 -8.12 -0.58
N ALA A 102 7.53 -8.51 0.50
CA ALA A 102 7.02 -9.49 1.45
C ALA A 102 5.66 -9.04 1.99
N ILE A 103 4.71 -9.98 2.04
CA ILE A 103 3.36 -9.70 2.54
C ILE A 103 3.47 -9.39 4.05
N LEU A 104 2.97 -8.22 4.45
CA LEU A 104 3.06 -7.75 5.84
C LEU A 104 2.47 -8.76 6.83
N LYS A 105 1.33 -9.35 6.46
CA LYS A 105 0.68 -10.40 7.24
C LYS A 105 1.62 -11.59 7.47
N ASP A 106 2.28 -12.09 6.42
CA ASP A 106 3.12 -13.28 6.52
C ASP A 106 4.31 -13.05 7.46
N VAL A 107 4.90 -11.85 7.42
CA VAL A 107 5.95 -11.44 8.38
C VAL A 107 5.44 -11.48 9.82
N THR A 108 4.18 -11.10 10.08
CA THR A 108 3.59 -11.19 11.43
C THR A 108 3.45 -12.64 11.91
N TYR A 109 3.15 -13.59 11.00
CA TYR A 109 3.06 -15.00 11.35
C TYR A 109 4.44 -15.61 11.58
N ILE A 110 5.46 -15.18 10.84
CA ILE A 110 6.85 -15.59 11.09
C ILE A 110 7.32 -15.08 12.46
N ALA A 111 6.96 -13.86 12.85
CA ALA A 111 7.22 -13.35 14.20
C ALA A 111 6.55 -14.24 15.26
N LEU A 112 5.28 -14.59 15.07
CA LEU A 112 4.56 -15.51 15.96
C LEU A 112 5.25 -16.88 16.06
N GLU A 113 5.63 -17.49 14.94
CA GLU A 113 6.29 -18.80 14.89
C GLU A 113 7.62 -18.82 15.65
N ASN A 114 8.31 -17.68 15.70
CA ASN A 114 9.56 -17.50 16.44
C ASN A 114 9.35 -16.94 17.86
N SER A 115 8.09 -16.83 18.32
CA SER A 115 7.74 -16.29 19.65
C SER A 115 8.28 -14.87 19.86
N LEU A 116 8.16 -14.03 18.83
CA LEU A 116 8.56 -12.62 18.84
C LEU A 116 7.32 -11.72 18.94
N THR A 117 7.25 -10.91 20.00
CA THR A 117 6.17 -9.95 20.26
C THR A 117 6.56 -8.54 19.80
N GLY A 118 5.55 -7.73 19.46
CA GLY A 118 5.67 -6.36 18.96
C GLY A 118 5.00 -6.13 17.59
N PHE A 119 4.78 -7.20 16.82
CA PHE A 119 4.26 -7.14 15.44
C PHE A 119 2.74 -7.40 15.34
N GLU A 120 2.09 -7.82 16.43
CA GLU A 120 0.69 -8.31 16.45
C GLU A 120 -0.29 -7.31 15.85
N PHE A 121 -0.05 -6.01 16.06
CA PHE A 121 -0.88 -4.92 15.56
C PHE A 121 -1.11 -4.97 14.04
N ALA A 122 -0.16 -5.55 13.29
CA ALA A 122 -0.18 -5.61 11.84
C ALA A 122 -0.76 -6.91 11.26
N CYS A 123 -1.18 -7.87 12.09
CA CYS A 123 -1.59 -9.22 11.63
C CYS A 123 -2.76 -9.25 10.63
N GLY A 124 -3.56 -8.17 10.59
CA GLY A 124 -4.64 -8.01 9.63
C GLY A 124 -4.40 -6.96 8.55
N ILE A 125 -3.30 -6.21 8.59
CA ILE A 125 -3.05 -5.10 7.66
C ILE A 125 -2.64 -5.68 6.29
N PRO A 126 -3.41 -5.41 5.22
CA PRO A 126 -3.05 -5.86 3.88
C PRO A 126 -1.93 -5.00 3.28
N GLY A 127 -1.17 -5.58 2.36
CA GLY A 127 -0.09 -4.90 1.66
C GLY A 127 1.25 -5.57 1.90
N SER A 128 2.31 -4.89 1.44
CA SER A 128 3.67 -5.35 1.57
C SER A 128 4.44 -4.58 2.64
N ILE A 129 5.58 -5.11 3.06
CA ILE A 129 6.49 -4.44 4.00
C ILE A 129 6.92 -3.06 3.51
N GLY A 130 7.26 -2.91 2.23
CA GLY A 130 7.66 -1.62 1.68
C GLY A 130 6.54 -0.57 1.77
N GLY A 131 5.29 -0.96 1.47
CA GLY A 131 4.13 -0.09 1.66
C GLY A 131 3.87 0.23 3.13
N ALA A 132 4.09 -0.73 4.02
CA ALA A 132 3.92 -0.56 5.46
C ALA A 132 4.92 0.46 6.02
N VAL A 133 6.19 0.35 5.64
CA VAL A 133 7.23 1.32 6.02
C VAL A 133 6.93 2.68 5.42
N TYR A 134 6.66 2.76 4.11
CA TYR A 134 6.36 4.03 3.43
C TYR A 134 5.24 4.81 4.13
N MET A 135 4.18 4.10 4.57
CA MET A 135 3.01 4.69 5.21
C MET A 135 3.08 4.78 6.74
N ASN A 136 4.18 4.38 7.40
CA ASN A 136 4.18 4.12 8.86
C ASN A 136 2.88 3.42 9.30
N ALA A 137 2.63 2.25 8.69
CA ALA A 137 1.37 1.55 8.86
C ALA A 137 1.14 1.20 10.33
N GLY A 138 -0.10 1.32 10.78
CA GLY A 138 -0.44 1.09 12.18
C GLY A 138 -1.91 0.85 12.39
N ALA A 139 -2.23 0.03 13.39
CA ALA A 139 -3.58 -0.30 13.80
C ALA A 139 -3.58 -0.64 15.29
N TYR A 140 -4.73 -0.48 15.95
CA TYR A 140 -4.93 -0.94 17.33
C TYR A 140 -3.91 -0.44 18.37
N GLY A 141 -3.29 0.72 18.12
CA GLY A 141 -2.32 1.34 19.03
C GLY A 141 -0.85 1.01 18.74
N GLY A 142 -0.57 0.10 17.80
CA GLY A 142 0.78 -0.16 17.30
C GLY A 142 1.00 0.43 15.90
N GLU A 143 2.25 0.72 15.58
CA GLU A 143 2.71 1.21 14.28
C GLU A 143 4.13 0.70 13.95
N ILE A 144 4.49 0.73 12.66
CA ILE A 144 5.83 0.33 12.18
C ILE A 144 6.94 1.08 12.94
N ALA A 145 6.74 2.35 13.25
CA ALA A 145 7.69 3.15 14.03
C ALA A 145 8.03 2.56 15.41
N ASN A 146 7.18 1.69 15.98
CA ASN A 146 7.45 1.09 17.28
C ASN A 146 8.45 -0.06 17.24
N ILE A 147 8.69 -0.65 16.06
CA ILE A 147 9.49 -1.88 15.89
C ILE A 147 10.54 -1.79 14.78
N LEU A 148 10.48 -0.79 13.90
CA LEU A 148 11.48 -0.62 12.85
C LEU A 148 12.84 -0.26 13.47
N SER A 149 13.87 -0.97 13.03
CA SER A 149 15.28 -0.72 13.36
C SER A 149 15.94 0.11 12.25
N SER A 150 15.82 -0.36 11.00
CA SER A 150 16.34 0.34 9.83
C SER A 150 15.60 -0.06 8.55
N CYS A 151 15.74 0.75 7.51
CA CYS A 151 15.19 0.49 6.19
C CYS A 151 16.27 0.70 5.13
N LYS A 152 16.51 -0.32 4.31
CA LYS A 152 17.32 -0.15 3.10
C LYS A 152 16.43 0.45 2.02
N VAL A 153 16.89 1.52 1.40
CA VAL A 153 16.16 2.25 0.36
C VAL A 153 17.00 2.47 -0.89
N MET A 154 16.31 2.70 -2.00
CA MET A 154 16.89 3.14 -3.26
C MET A 154 16.39 4.54 -3.62
N THR A 155 17.29 5.41 -4.03
CA THR A 155 16.93 6.73 -4.58
C THR A 155 16.34 6.58 -5.98
N HIS A 156 15.66 7.61 -6.48
CA HIS A 156 15.17 7.62 -7.85
C HIS A 156 16.29 7.48 -8.90
N ALA A 157 17.55 7.79 -8.55
CA ALA A 157 18.73 7.60 -9.40
C ALA A 157 19.29 6.16 -9.38
N GLY A 158 18.77 5.29 -8.52
CA GLY A 158 19.24 3.92 -8.33
C GLY A 158 20.40 3.79 -7.34
N GLU A 159 20.70 4.80 -6.53
CA GLU A 159 21.67 4.70 -5.43
C GLU A 159 21.02 4.06 -4.21
N ILE A 160 21.79 3.31 -3.42
CA ILE A 160 21.27 2.52 -2.31
C ILE A 160 21.90 2.98 -1.01
N LEU A 161 21.05 3.21 -0.01
CA LEU A 161 21.46 3.61 1.33
C LEU A 161 20.57 2.93 2.38
N THR A 162 21.03 2.99 3.63
CA THR A 162 20.24 2.57 4.79
C THR A 162 19.83 3.80 5.57
N ILE A 163 18.57 3.82 5.99
CA ILE A 163 18.01 4.84 6.89
C ILE A 163 17.73 4.15 8.23
N GLU A 164 18.35 4.64 9.29
CA GLU A 164 18.09 4.17 10.65
C GLU A 164 16.73 4.71 11.14
N ALA A 165 16.08 4.01 12.07
CA ALA A 165 14.75 4.38 12.56
C ALA A 165 14.67 5.81 13.11
N GLU A 166 15.74 6.32 13.71
CA GLU A 166 15.81 7.71 14.22
C GLU A 166 15.75 8.77 13.09
N ASP A 167 16.19 8.42 11.89
CA ASP A 167 16.21 9.29 10.71
C ASP A 167 14.96 9.14 9.83
N MET A 168 14.05 8.22 10.16
CA MET A 168 12.83 7.94 9.39
C MET A 168 11.78 9.05 9.43
N LYS A 169 11.93 10.03 10.33
CA LYS A 169 11.01 11.18 10.51
C LYS A 169 9.54 10.75 10.57
N PHE A 170 9.25 9.79 11.42
CA PHE A 170 7.91 9.24 11.55
C PHE A 170 6.87 10.31 11.92
N GLY A 171 5.73 10.24 11.25
CA GLY A 171 4.51 10.98 11.60
C GLY A 171 3.27 10.11 11.38
N TYR A 172 2.09 10.68 11.63
CA TYR A 172 0.84 9.98 11.37
C TYR A 172 0.70 9.72 9.86
N ARG A 173 0.82 8.44 9.48
CA ARG A 173 0.82 7.97 8.08
C ARG A 173 1.95 8.55 7.21
N HIS A 174 3.06 8.91 7.83
CA HIS A 174 4.16 9.66 7.19
C HIS A 174 5.54 9.09 7.55
N THR A 175 6.46 9.11 6.57
CA THR A 175 7.89 8.85 6.75
C THR A 175 8.73 9.70 5.79
N VAL A 176 10.03 9.78 6.04
CA VAL A 176 11.01 10.46 5.16
C VAL A 176 11.05 9.88 3.75
N LEU A 177 10.63 8.62 3.54
CA LEU A 177 10.56 8.01 2.21
C LEU A 177 9.60 8.78 1.30
N GLN A 178 8.51 9.35 1.86
CA GLN A 178 7.58 10.17 1.09
C GLN A 178 8.19 11.52 0.72
N ASP A 179 9.00 12.09 1.62
CA ASP A 179 9.62 13.41 1.43
C ASP A 179 10.76 13.40 0.42
N GLN A 180 11.48 12.28 0.33
CA GLN A 180 12.65 12.12 -0.54
C GLN A 180 12.39 11.26 -1.78
N ASP A 181 11.16 10.76 -1.93
CA ASP A 181 10.77 9.84 -3.00
C ASP A 181 11.66 8.60 -3.06
N TYR A 182 11.91 8.00 -1.89
CA TYR A 182 12.73 6.80 -1.75
C TYR A 182 11.91 5.53 -1.90
N ILE A 183 12.50 4.54 -2.58
CA ILE A 183 11.94 3.22 -2.78
C ILE A 183 12.44 2.31 -1.66
N CYS A 184 11.52 1.76 -0.85
CA CYS A 184 11.89 0.75 0.13
C CYS A 184 12.38 -0.53 -0.57
N LEU A 185 13.50 -1.09 -0.11
CA LEU A 185 14.06 -2.35 -0.60
C LEU A 185 13.91 -3.48 0.42
N SER A 186 14.27 -3.21 1.68
CA SER A 186 14.06 -4.10 2.82
C SER A 186 13.86 -3.29 4.09
N ALA A 187 13.31 -3.93 5.11
CA ALA A 187 13.10 -3.35 6.42
C ALA A 187 13.53 -4.36 7.49
N LYS A 188 14.27 -3.86 8.47
CA LYS A 188 14.70 -4.61 9.64
C LYS A 188 13.88 -4.18 10.84
N PHE A 189 13.36 -5.15 11.58
CA PHE A 189 12.53 -4.95 12.75
C PHE A 189 13.16 -5.60 13.96
N ASP A 190 13.31 -4.83 15.04
CA ASP A 190 13.76 -5.35 16.34
C ASP A 190 12.52 -5.63 17.20
N LEU A 191 12.35 -6.91 17.56
CA LEU A 191 11.23 -7.40 18.34
C LEU A 191 11.70 -7.84 19.73
N SER A 192 10.77 -8.30 20.55
CA SER A 192 11.08 -8.85 21.87
C SER A 192 10.68 -10.33 21.94
N ALA A 193 11.37 -11.11 22.77
CA ALA A 193 10.89 -12.44 23.14
C ALA A 193 9.51 -12.34 23.81
N GLY A 194 8.57 -13.19 23.42
CA GLY A 194 7.24 -13.27 24.02
C GLY A 194 6.76 -14.72 24.15
N ASP A 195 5.61 -14.92 24.80
CA ASP A 195 4.96 -16.23 24.86
C ASP A 195 4.10 -16.46 23.61
N TYR A 196 4.36 -17.56 22.90
CA TYR A 196 3.62 -17.92 21.67
C TYR A 196 2.10 -17.86 21.82
N LYS A 197 1.55 -18.33 22.95
CA LYS A 197 0.10 -18.40 23.15
C LYS A 197 -0.49 -17.02 23.39
N GLU A 198 0.22 -16.16 24.11
CA GLU A 198 -0.20 -14.77 24.32
C GLU A 198 -0.21 -13.99 23.00
N ILE A 199 0.88 -14.08 22.22
CA ILE A 199 1.00 -13.44 20.90
C ILE A 199 -0.12 -13.93 19.97
N LYS A 200 -0.33 -15.26 19.90
CA LYS A 200 -1.38 -15.85 19.07
C LYS A 200 -2.77 -15.37 19.50
N SER A 201 -3.05 -15.36 20.80
CA SER A 201 -4.34 -14.91 21.33
C SER A 201 -4.59 -13.45 20.99
N GLU A 202 -3.56 -12.60 21.02
CA GLU A 202 -3.68 -11.20 20.65
C GLU A 202 -3.93 -11.04 19.15
N MET A 203 -3.18 -11.74 18.28
CA MET A 203 -3.42 -11.73 16.83
C MET A 203 -4.84 -12.22 16.47
N GLU A 204 -5.34 -13.27 17.13
CA GLU A 204 -6.71 -13.76 16.95
C GLU A 204 -7.74 -12.70 17.38
N ARG A 205 -7.52 -12.05 18.53
CA ARG A 205 -8.38 -10.95 19.01
C ARG A 205 -8.42 -9.79 18.02
N LEU A 206 -7.28 -9.36 17.51
CA LEU A 206 -7.16 -8.26 16.55
C LEU A 206 -7.77 -8.60 15.19
N THR A 207 -7.59 -9.85 14.73
CA THR A 207 -8.21 -10.37 13.52
C THR A 207 -9.73 -10.34 13.66
N HIS A 208 -10.26 -10.87 14.77
CA HIS A 208 -11.70 -10.85 15.04
C HIS A 208 -12.28 -9.44 15.08
N LEU A 209 -11.60 -8.49 15.75
CA LEU A 209 -12.01 -7.08 15.76
C LEU A 209 -12.04 -6.47 14.36
N ARG A 210 -11.11 -6.86 13.49
CA ARG A 210 -11.05 -6.39 12.11
C ARG A 210 -12.22 -6.94 11.30
N GLU A 211 -12.47 -8.24 11.39
CA GLU A 211 -13.58 -8.93 10.72
C GLU A 211 -14.94 -8.39 11.16
N LEU A 212 -15.11 -8.05 12.43
CA LEU A 212 -16.36 -7.44 12.91
C LEU A 212 -16.59 -6.05 12.32
N LYS A 213 -15.53 -5.26 12.14
CA LYS A 213 -15.63 -3.83 11.82
C LYS A 213 -15.44 -3.50 10.35
N GLN A 214 -14.79 -4.35 9.54
CA GLN A 214 -14.36 -4.00 8.18
C GLN A 214 -14.98 -4.92 7.12
N PRO A 215 -15.29 -4.40 5.92
CA PRO A 215 -15.86 -5.17 4.82
C PRO A 215 -14.78 -5.97 4.06
N LEU A 216 -14.17 -6.96 4.72
CA LEU A 216 -13.06 -7.75 4.18
C LEU A 216 -13.48 -8.67 3.03
N GLU A 217 -14.78 -8.90 2.87
CA GLU A 217 -15.38 -9.71 1.81
C GLU A 217 -15.40 -9.01 0.44
N TYR A 218 -15.15 -7.69 0.38
CA TYR A 218 -15.15 -6.91 -0.85
C TYR A 218 -13.76 -6.34 -1.18
N PRO A 219 -13.41 -6.21 -2.48
CA PRO A 219 -12.27 -5.41 -2.91
C PRO A 219 -12.41 -3.95 -2.44
N SER A 220 -11.37 -3.42 -1.79
CA SER A 220 -11.33 -2.04 -1.27
C SER A 220 -9.88 -1.56 -1.10
N CYS A 221 -9.69 -0.27 -0.84
CA CYS A 221 -8.38 0.34 -0.56
C CYS A 221 -8.13 0.64 0.92
N GLY A 222 -8.94 0.08 1.83
CA GLY A 222 -8.90 0.43 3.25
C GLY A 222 -9.70 1.69 3.57
N SER A 223 -9.23 2.45 4.57
CA SER A 223 -9.84 3.74 4.91
C SER A 223 -9.50 4.76 3.84
N VAL A 224 -10.53 5.31 3.21
CA VAL A 224 -10.35 6.21 2.05
C VAL A 224 -9.80 7.58 2.48
N PHE A 225 -10.18 8.03 3.68
CA PHE A 225 -9.83 9.35 4.19
C PHE A 225 -8.96 9.25 5.44
N LYS A 226 -8.03 10.20 5.56
CA LYS A 226 -7.28 10.44 6.79
C LYS A 226 -8.24 10.81 7.92
N ARG A 227 -7.78 10.67 9.16
CA ARG A 227 -8.53 11.18 10.32
C ARG A 227 -8.40 12.70 10.42
N PRO A 228 -9.48 13.48 10.29
CA PRO A 228 -9.46 14.91 10.61
C PRO A 228 -9.23 15.13 12.11
N GLU A 229 -8.52 16.21 12.45
CA GLU A 229 -8.20 16.55 13.84
C GLU A 229 -9.48 16.64 14.70
N GLY A 230 -9.50 15.95 15.85
CA GLY A 230 -10.65 15.93 16.76
C GLY A 230 -11.86 15.10 16.30
N HIS A 231 -11.81 14.46 15.13
CA HIS A 231 -12.96 13.78 14.54
C HIS A 231 -12.60 12.37 14.02
N PHE A 232 -13.63 11.58 13.69
CA PHE A 232 -13.47 10.31 12.98
C PHE A 232 -14.12 10.42 11.61
N ALA A 233 -13.35 10.19 10.53
CA ALA A 233 -13.86 10.29 9.16
C ALA A 233 -15.10 9.42 8.93
N GLY A 234 -15.08 8.16 9.37
CA GLY A 234 -16.25 7.27 9.24
C GLY A 234 -17.49 7.79 9.98
N LYS A 235 -17.33 8.49 11.11
CA LYS A 235 -18.47 9.07 11.84
C LYS A 235 -19.05 10.26 11.07
N LEU A 236 -18.19 11.15 10.57
CA LEU A 236 -18.62 12.28 9.73
C LEU A 236 -19.39 11.80 8.48
N ILE A 237 -18.90 10.74 7.82
CA ILE A 237 -19.54 10.14 6.65
C ILE A 237 -20.89 9.51 7.01
N GLN A 238 -20.97 8.82 8.16
CA GLN A 238 -22.23 8.26 8.65
C GLN A 238 -23.25 9.37 8.96
N ASP A 239 -22.82 10.44 9.64
CA ASP A 239 -23.68 11.56 10.01
C ASP A 239 -24.15 12.35 8.78
N ALA A 240 -23.33 12.40 7.72
CA ALA A 240 -23.70 12.93 6.41
C ALA A 240 -24.74 12.07 5.67
N GLY A 241 -25.10 10.89 6.20
CA GLY A 241 -26.17 10.05 5.66
C GLY A 241 -25.83 9.37 4.32
N VAL A 242 -24.54 9.28 3.97
CA VAL A 242 -24.08 8.72 2.68
C VAL A 242 -23.60 7.27 2.78
N GLN A 243 -23.75 6.63 3.93
CA GLN A 243 -23.45 5.20 4.08
C GLN A 243 -24.40 4.36 3.21
N GLY A 244 -23.85 3.42 2.42
CA GLY A 244 -24.61 2.67 1.41
C GLY A 244 -24.86 3.44 0.11
N HIS A 245 -24.41 4.69 -0.02
CA HIS A 245 -24.49 5.42 -1.28
C HIS A 245 -23.57 4.79 -2.33
N ARG A 246 -24.06 4.65 -3.56
CA ARG A 246 -23.38 3.96 -4.65
C ARG A 246 -23.30 4.82 -5.89
N ILE A 247 -22.14 4.81 -6.54
CA ILE A 247 -21.92 5.36 -7.88
C ILE A 247 -21.31 4.23 -8.74
N GLY A 248 -21.96 3.90 -9.85
CA GLY A 248 -21.58 2.75 -10.68
C GLY A 248 -21.49 1.46 -9.86
N GLY A 249 -20.33 0.80 -9.90
CA GLY A 249 -20.08 -0.44 -9.14
C GLY A 249 -19.45 -0.27 -7.76
N VAL A 250 -19.27 0.97 -7.28
CA VAL A 250 -18.59 1.28 -6.01
C VAL A 250 -19.55 1.90 -5.00
N GLU A 251 -19.49 1.44 -3.76
CA GLU A 251 -20.41 1.83 -2.68
C GLU A 251 -19.66 2.23 -1.40
N VAL A 252 -20.18 3.21 -0.65
CA VAL A 252 -19.75 3.48 0.73
C VAL A 252 -20.21 2.33 1.60
N SER A 253 -19.29 1.58 2.21
CA SER A 253 -19.61 0.34 2.90
C SER A 253 -20.68 0.50 4.00
N ASN A 254 -21.71 -0.33 3.92
CA ASN A 254 -22.73 -0.48 4.97
C ASN A 254 -22.15 -0.98 6.32
N LYS A 255 -20.97 -1.61 6.31
CA LYS A 255 -20.30 -2.12 7.51
C LYS A 255 -19.39 -1.07 8.14
N HIS A 256 -18.70 -0.28 7.32
CA HIS A 256 -17.78 0.76 7.80
C HIS A 256 -17.77 1.97 6.85
N ALA A 257 -18.40 3.07 7.25
CA ALA A 257 -18.57 4.25 6.39
C ALA A 257 -17.27 4.90 5.88
N GLY A 258 -16.12 4.67 6.55
CA GLY A 258 -14.81 5.09 6.05
C GLY A 258 -14.24 4.28 4.88
N PHE A 259 -14.90 3.19 4.47
CA PHE A 259 -14.46 2.30 3.38
C PHE A 259 -15.38 2.47 2.17
N MET A 260 -14.78 2.42 0.99
CA MET A 260 -15.50 2.25 -0.28
C MET A 260 -15.19 0.86 -0.83
N VAL A 261 -16.23 0.14 -1.25
CA VAL A 261 -16.17 -1.25 -1.65
C VAL A 261 -16.61 -1.41 -3.11
N ASN A 262 -15.87 -2.22 -3.86
CA ASN A 262 -16.23 -2.61 -5.21
C ASN A 262 -17.21 -3.79 -5.14
N VAL A 263 -18.50 -3.53 -5.33
CA VAL A 263 -19.57 -4.52 -5.14
C VAL A 263 -20.11 -5.06 -6.47
N ASP A 264 -19.86 -4.37 -7.57
CA ASP A 264 -20.42 -4.70 -8.88
C ASP A 264 -19.52 -4.24 -10.04
N ASN A 265 -18.29 -4.75 -10.11
CA ASN A 265 -17.33 -4.47 -11.18
C ASN A 265 -17.13 -2.97 -11.47
N GLY A 266 -17.05 -2.17 -10.40
CA GLY A 266 -16.86 -0.73 -10.49
C GLY A 266 -15.54 -0.31 -11.12
N THR A 267 -15.48 0.94 -11.53
CA THR A 267 -14.32 1.56 -12.21
C THR A 267 -13.54 2.46 -11.27
N ALA A 268 -12.34 2.91 -11.68
CA ALA A 268 -11.62 3.92 -10.92
C ALA A 268 -12.37 5.26 -10.92
N SER A 269 -13.03 5.59 -12.03
CA SER A 269 -13.92 6.75 -12.13
C SER A 269 -15.06 6.71 -11.11
N ASP A 270 -15.65 5.54 -10.87
CA ASP A 270 -16.68 5.38 -9.82
C ASP A 270 -16.12 5.70 -8.43
N TYR A 271 -14.92 5.20 -8.09
CA TYR A 271 -14.24 5.54 -6.84
C TYR A 271 -13.99 7.05 -6.73
N VAL A 272 -13.41 7.68 -7.76
CA VAL A 272 -13.09 9.11 -7.74
C VAL A 272 -14.34 9.98 -7.59
N ASN A 273 -15.42 9.63 -8.30
CA ASN A 273 -16.69 10.34 -8.21
C ASN A 273 -17.33 10.16 -6.83
N LEU A 274 -17.27 8.96 -6.25
CA LEU A 274 -17.79 8.69 -4.92
C LEU A 274 -16.99 9.42 -3.83
N ILE A 275 -15.66 9.50 -3.97
CA ILE A 275 -14.80 10.30 -3.09
C ILE A 275 -15.23 11.75 -3.10
N ALA A 276 -15.36 12.35 -4.29
CA ALA A 276 -15.77 13.75 -4.43
C ALA A 276 -17.16 14.01 -3.82
N TYR A 277 -18.13 13.12 -4.09
CA TYR A 277 -19.47 13.20 -3.53
C TYR A 277 -19.47 13.15 -2.00
N VAL A 278 -18.72 12.21 -1.40
CA VAL A 278 -18.62 12.09 0.06
C VAL A 278 -17.96 13.32 0.68
N GLN A 279 -16.89 13.84 0.06
CA GLN A 279 -16.24 15.07 0.52
C GLN A 279 -17.20 16.26 0.51
N GLU A 280 -17.98 16.43 -0.56
CA GLU A 280 -19.00 17.47 -0.68
C GLU A 280 -20.05 17.35 0.44
N LYS A 281 -20.65 16.18 0.62
CA LYS A 281 -21.72 15.98 1.62
C LYS A 281 -21.24 16.15 3.05
N VAL A 282 -20.03 15.68 3.36
CA VAL A 282 -19.43 15.89 4.69
C VAL A 282 -19.14 17.36 4.93
N PHE A 283 -18.62 18.07 3.92
CA PHE A 283 -18.35 19.50 4.03
C PHE A 283 -19.65 20.32 4.20
N GLU A 284 -20.69 20.04 3.41
CA GLU A 284 -22.00 20.69 3.52
C GLU A 284 -22.61 20.57 4.93
N LEU A 285 -22.47 19.39 5.56
CA LEU A 285 -23.05 19.14 6.88
C LEU A 285 -22.20 19.67 8.03
N SER A 286 -20.87 19.48 7.95
CA SER A 286 -19.98 19.69 9.11
C SER A 286 -18.99 20.85 8.96
N GLY A 287 -18.81 21.37 7.76
CA GLY A 287 -17.76 22.35 7.43
C GLY A 287 -16.33 21.77 7.40
N ILE A 288 -16.17 20.45 7.55
CA ILE A 288 -14.85 19.78 7.58
C ILE A 288 -14.50 19.24 6.19
N HIS A 289 -13.30 19.56 5.72
CA HIS A 289 -12.74 18.95 4.51
C HIS A 289 -12.07 17.61 4.85
N LEU A 290 -12.52 16.54 4.21
CA LEU A 290 -11.85 15.23 4.30
C LEU A 290 -10.71 15.15 3.29
N GLU A 291 -9.51 14.79 3.75
CA GLU A 291 -8.37 14.48 2.89
C GLU A 291 -8.27 12.98 2.63
N THR A 292 -7.94 12.57 1.41
CA THR A 292 -7.74 11.15 1.08
C THR A 292 -6.46 10.60 1.70
N GLU A 293 -6.53 9.39 2.27
CA GLU A 293 -5.38 8.57 2.67
C GLU A 293 -4.93 7.65 1.53
N VAL A 294 -5.90 7.17 0.73
CA VAL A 294 -5.65 6.41 -0.49
C VAL A 294 -4.93 7.28 -1.53
N LYS A 295 -3.95 6.71 -2.24
CA LYS A 295 -3.29 7.40 -3.36
C LYS A 295 -4.08 7.15 -4.65
N ILE A 296 -4.39 8.23 -5.37
CA ILE A 296 -5.04 8.18 -6.68
C ILE A 296 -3.97 8.50 -7.72
N LEU A 297 -3.69 7.56 -8.62
CA LEU A 297 -2.58 7.61 -9.58
C LEU A 297 -3.06 7.33 -11.01
N GLY A 298 -2.20 7.63 -11.99
CA GLY A 298 -2.47 7.38 -13.41
C GLY A 298 -3.24 8.51 -14.09
N ASP A 299 -3.55 8.30 -15.37
CA ASP A 299 -4.18 9.29 -16.24
C ASP A 299 -5.70 9.12 -16.31
N ASP A 300 -6.40 10.23 -16.56
CA ASP A 300 -7.80 10.16 -17.01
C ASP A 300 -7.90 9.55 -18.41
N ILE A 301 -9.07 8.98 -18.75
CA ILE A 301 -9.34 8.46 -20.09
C ILE A 301 -9.22 9.64 -21.08
N LYS A 302 -8.31 9.52 -22.05
CA LYS A 302 -8.23 10.48 -23.16
C LYS A 302 -9.48 10.31 -24.04
N LEU A 303 -10.29 11.37 -24.12
CA LEU A 303 -11.42 11.49 -25.06
C LEU A 303 -10.95 11.52 -26.51
#